data_AF-A0A9P2Z054-F1
#
_entry.id   AF-A0A9P2Z054-F1
#
_cell.length_a   1.000
_cell.length_b   1.000
_cell.length_c   1.000
_cell.angle_alpha   90.00
_cell.angle_beta   90.00
_cell.angle_gamma   90.00
#
_symmetry.space_group_name_H-M   'P 1'
#
loop_
_entity.id
_entity.type
_entity.pdbx_description
1 polymer ?
#
loop_
_entity_poly.entity_id
_entity_poly.type
_entity_poly.pdbx_seq_one_letter_code
_entity_poly.pdbx_strand_id
1 'polypeptide(L)'
;MKLNEKEAFRMISLLKNEFRGVRNKTPEIMKDDTLNYQQKKQQLDDIENKCVKNVFRYSEINKDFVYGLSSLLISYKVGTNGREQAYRNFITQYVNGNVEELIQFMNRELLGEYDHAIRRHQVLIEMFMEKRE
;
A
#
# COMPACT_ATOMS: atom_id res chain seq x y z
N MET A 1 -9.40 21.62 0.31
CA MET A 1 -8.74 22.00 -0.97
C MET A 1 -8.32 20.71 -1.64
N LYS A 2 -8.69 20.49 -2.92
CA LYS A 2 -8.22 19.32 -3.67
C LYS A 2 -6.76 19.51 -4.05
N LEU A 3 -6.02 18.42 -4.08
CA LEU A 3 -4.65 18.35 -4.59
C LEU A 3 -4.66 18.58 -6.10
N ASN A 4 -3.60 19.19 -6.62
CA ASN A 4 -3.35 19.11 -8.05
C ASN A 4 -2.75 17.74 -8.40
N GLU A 5 -2.76 17.44 -9.69
CA GLU A 5 -2.25 16.18 -10.23
C GLU A 5 -0.78 15.89 -9.87
N LYS A 6 0.10 16.89 -9.95
CA LYS A 6 1.53 16.72 -9.64
C LYS A 6 1.76 16.37 -8.18
N GLU A 7 1.01 16.99 -7.28
CA GLU A 7 1.02 16.67 -5.84
C GLU A 7 0.59 15.23 -5.60
N ALA A 8 -0.48 14.76 -6.26
CA ALA A 8 -0.94 13.39 -6.16
C ALA A 8 0.11 12.38 -6.67
N PHE A 9 0.70 12.62 -7.86
CA PHE A 9 1.78 11.80 -8.39
C PHE A 9 2.99 11.73 -7.46
N ARG A 10 3.39 12.87 -6.87
CA ARG A 10 4.49 12.93 -5.91
C ARG A 10 4.18 12.07 -4.69
N MET A 11 3.00 12.19 -4.10
CA MET A 11 2.62 11.41 -2.91
C MET A 11 2.51 9.91 -3.19
N ILE A 12 1.94 9.53 -4.34
CA ILE A 12 1.92 8.13 -4.79
C ILE A 12 3.35 7.59 -4.98
N SER A 13 4.23 8.39 -5.57
CA SER A 13 5.63 8.00 -5.81
C SER A 13 6.42 7.86 -4.51
N LEU A 14 6.18 8.74 -3.52
CA LEU A 14 6.80 8.63 -2.19
C LEU A 14 6.38 7.32 -1.52
N LEU A 15 5.09 7.00 -1.50
CA LEU A 15 4.60 5.75 -0.91
C LEU A 15 5.15 4.52 -1.64
N LYS A 16 5.19 4.55 -2.98
CA LYS A 16 5.82 3.50 -3.79
C LYS A 16 7.27 3.25 -3.37
N ASN A 17 8.05 4.32 -3.20
CA ASN A 17 9.46 4.20 -2.83
C ASN A 17 9.65 3.61 -1.42
N GLU A 18 8.77 3.93 -0.48
CA GLU A 18 8.79 3.32 0.85
C GLU A 18 8.54 1.80 0.78
N PHE A 19 7.54 1.35 0.01
CA PHE A 19 7.30 -0.09 -0.21
C PHE A 19 8.48 -0.78 -0.91
N ARG A 20 9.02 -0.16 -1.96
CA ARG A 20 10.22 -0.67 -2.64
C ARG A 20 11.39 -0.83 -1.67
N GLY A 21 11.55 0.08 -0.70
CA GLY A 21 12.61 0.06 0.30
C GLY A 21 12.51 -1.11 1.30
N VAL A 22 11.35 -1.77 1.42
CA VAL A 22 11.14 -2.89 2.34
C VAL A 22 10.99 -4.24 1.65
N ARG A 23 11.07 -4.29 0.31
CA ARG A 23 10.90 -5.51 -0.52
C ARG A 23 11.80 -6.70 -0.14
N ASN A 24 12.96 -6.43 0.45
CA ASN A 24 13.92 -7.44 0.88
C ASN A 24 13.74 -7.82 2.36
N LYS A 25 13.19 -6.92 3.18
CA LYS A 25 13.01 -7.12 4.63
C LYS A 25 11.88 -8.10 4.92
N THR A 26 10.81 -8.05 4.12
CA THR A 26 9.65 -8.91 4.33
C THR A 26 9.92 -10.39 4.01
N PRO A 27 10.70 -10.76 2.96
CA PRO A 27 11.22 -12.13 2.84
C PRO A 27 12.08 -12.60 4.01
N GLU A 28 12.88 -11.73 4.62
CA GLU A 28 13.73 -12.10 5.78
C GLU A 28 12.85 -12.49 6.97
N ILE A 29 11.80 -11.72 7.26
CA ILE A 29 10.79 -12.06 8.28
C ILE A 29 10.14 -13.42 7.99
N MET A 30 9.80 -13.69 6.73
CA MET A 30 9.17 -14.95 6.36
C MET A 30 10.09 -16.16 6.58
N LYS A 31 11.39 -15.98 6.40
CA LYS A 31 12.41 -17.03 6.58
C LYS A 31 12.90 -17.18 8.02
N ASP A 32 12.50 -16.29 8.92
CA ASP A 32 12.89 -16.39 10.33
C ASP A 32 12.11 -17.53 11.01
N ASP A 33 12.80 -18.61 11.35
CA ASP A 33 12.23 -19.80 11.99
C ASP A 33 11.97 -19.60 13.50
N THR A 34 12.47 -18.50 14.09
CA THR A 34 12.21 -18.15 15.50
C THR A 34 10.83 -17.50 15.69
N LEU A 35 10.21 -17.03 14.61
CA LEU A 35 8.92 -16.36 14.63
C LEU A 35 7.78 -17.30 14.21
N ASN A 36 6.69 -17.29 14.97
CA ASN A 36 5.44 -17.91 14.54
C ASN A 36 4.68 -17.01 13.53
N TYR A 37 3.64 -17.56 12.89
CA TYR A 37 2.86 -16.83 11.88
C TYR A 37 2.17 -15.55 12.39
N GLN A 38 1.72 -15.53 13.65
CA GLN A 38 1.12 -14.32 14.24
C GLN A 38 2.17 -13.22 14.43
N GLN A 39 3.38 -13.57 14.90
CA GLN A 39 4.49 -12.63 15.04
C GLN A 39 4.96 -12.11 13.69
N LYS A 40 5.06 -12.98 12.66
CA LYS A 40 5.36 -12.58 11.29
C LYS A 40 4.33 -11.59 10.75
N LYS A 41 3.03 -11.85 10.99
CA LYS A 41 1.95 -10.95 10.60
C LYS A 41 2.11 -9.57 11.24
N GLN A 42 2.29 -9.54 12.56
CA GLN A 42 2.48 -8.28 13.30
C GLN A 42 3.66 -7.47 12.75
N GLN A 43 4.79 -8.11 12.45
CA GLN A 43 5.95 -7.40 11.90
C GLN A 43 5.70 -6.87 10.48
N LEU A 44 4.95 -7.58 9.64
CA LEU A 44 4.56 -7.06 8.32
C LEU A 44 3.62 -5.85 8.47
N ASP A 45 2.63 -5.92 9.36
CA ASP A 45 1.71 -4.82 9.62
C ASP A 45 2.45 -3.59 10.18
N ASP A 46 3.47 -3.80 11.03
CA ASP A 46 4.33 -2.74 11.55
C ASP A 46 5.17 -2.09 10.44
N ILE A 47 5.72 -2.89 9.52
CA ILE A 47 6.47 -2.40 8.35
C ILE A 47 5.56 -1.57 7.45
N GLU A 48 4.37 -2.07 7.14
CA GLU A 48 3.39 -1.38 6.31
C GLU A 48 3.03 -0.01 6.91
N ASN A 49 2.66 0.02 8.19
CA ASN A 49 2.37 1.25 8.92
C ASN A 49 3.56 2.22 8.94
N LYS A 50 4.79 1.70 9.04
CA LYS A 50 6.01 2.52 9.02
C LYS A 50 6.24 3.15 7.65
N CYS A 51 5.96 2.45 6.55
CA CYS A 51 6.04 3.02 5.20
C CYS A 51 5.16 4.27 5.09
N VAL A 52 3.90 4.18 5.53
CA VAL A 52 2.97 5.32 5.54
C VAL A 52 3.49 6.47 6.42
N LYS A 53 3.93 6.16 7.65
CA LYS A 53 4.48 7.16 8.59
C LYS A 53 5.77 7.82 8.09
N ASN A 54 6.57 7.14 7.29
CA ASN A 54 7.76 7.73 6.68
C ASN A 54 7.38 8.77 5.62
N VAL A 55 6.35 8.51 4.81
CA VAL A 55 5.79 9.52 3.90
C VAL A 55 5.32 10.73 4.71
N PHE A 56 4.77 10.54 5.93
CA PHE A 56 4.32 11.63 6.80
C PHE A 56 5.39 12.64 7.25
N ARG A 57 6.66 12.33 7.03
CA ARG A 57 7.78 13.20 7.42
C ARG A 57 8.04 14.33 6.42
N TYR A 58 7.53 14.22 5.19
CA TYR A 58 7.66 15.27 4.19
C TYR A 58 6.67 16.41 4.52
N SER A 59 7.17 17.65 4.54
CA SER A 59 6.41 18.84 4.99
C SER A 59 5.24 19.21 4.07
N GLU A 60 5.33 18.89 2.78
CA GLU A 60 4.37 19.28 1.74
C GLU A 60 3.52 18.10 1.27
N ILE A 61 2.96 17.35 2.23
CA ILE A 61 2.07 16.24 1.90
C ILE A 61 0.67 16.44 2.47
N ASN A 62 -0.28 15.79 1.84
CA ASN A 62 -1.61 15.59 2.40
C ASN A 62 -1.67 14.21 3.07
N LYS A 63 -1.70 14.20 4.40
CA LYS A 63 -1.70 12.96 5.20
C LYS A 63 -2.96 12.14 4.98
N ASP A 64 -4.11 12.78 4.84
CA ASP A 64 -5.40 12.12 4.63
C ASP A 64 -5.41 11.38 3.29
N PHE A 65 -4.85 11.99 2.25
CA PHE A 65 -4.67 11.34 0.94
C PHE A 65 -3.77 10.12 1.04
N VAL A 66 -2.58 10.24 1.65
CA VAL A 66 -1.64 9.12 1.76
C VAL A 66 -2.23 7.99 2.64
N TYR A 67 -2.93 8.34 3.72
CA TYR A 67 -3.60 7.36 4.58
C TYR A 67 -4.75 6.65 3.87
N GLY A 68 -5.60 7.41 3.16
CA GLY A 68 -6.71 6.86 2.37
C GLY A 68 -6.22 5.95 1.25
N LEU A 69 -5.13 6.33 0.57
CA LEU A 69 -4.46 5.51 -0.43
C LEU A 69 -3.96 4.19 0.17
N SER A 70 -3.28 4.24 1.31
CA SER A 70 -2.82 3.03 2.00
C SER A 70 -3.97 2.11 2.41
N SER A 71 -5.06 2.70 2.91
CA SER A 71 -6.25 1.95 3.33
C SER A 71 -6.88 1.22 2.15
N LEU A 72 -6.91 1.85 0.98
CA LEU A 72 -7.40 1.25 -0.26
C LEU A 72 -6.50 0.12 -0.81
N LEU A 73 -5.19 0.20 -0.57
CA LEU A 73 -4.26 -0.90 -0.90
C LEU A 73 -4.49 -2.10 0.01
N ILE A 74 -4.69 -1.87 1.32
CA ILE A 74 -4.98 -2.92 2.32
C ILE A 74 -6.31 -3.60 2.02
N SER A 75 -7.34 -2.83 1.66
CA SER A 75 -8.71 -3.34 1.47
C SER A 75 -8.93 -4.11 0.16
N TYR A 76 -7.89 -4.73 -0.42
CA TYR A 76 -7.82 -5.39 -1.74
C TYR A 76 -8.87 -6.50 -2.02
N LYS A 77 -9.84 -6.71 -1.12
CA LYS A 77 -10.87 -7.77 -1.18
C LYS A 77 -12.05 -7.50 -2.13
N VAL A 78 -12.07 -6.41 -2.90
CA VAL A 78 -13.14 -6.19 -3.90
C VAL A 78 -12.56 -6.41 -5.28
N GLY A 79 -13.07 -7.41 -6.01
CA GLY A 79 -12.53 -7.87 -7.31
C GLY A 79 -12.22 -6.75 -8.30
N THR A 80 -11.46 -7.04 -9.36
CA THR A 80 -10.81 -6.06 -10.27
C THR A 80 -11.66 -4.83 -10.60
N ASN A 81 -12.94 -5.02 -10.95
CA ASN A 81 -13.87 -3.93 -11.28
C ASN A 81 -14.22 -3.04 -10.07
N GLY A 82 -14.40 -3.63 -8.88
CA GLY A 82 -14.67 -2.88 -7.64
C GLY A 82 -13.46 -2.08 -7.16
N ARG A 83 -12.24 -2.60 -7.37
CA ARG A 83 -11.00 -1.88 -7.04
C ARG A 83 -10.83 -0.62 -7.89
N GLU A 84 -11.00 -0.75 -9.21
CA GLU A 84 -10.82 0.39 -10.12
C GLU A 84 -11.84 1.50 -9.82
N GLN A 85 -13.10 1.14 -9.56
CA GLN A 85 -14.12 2.10 -9.14
C GLN A 85 -13.78 2.75 -7.79
N ALA A 86 -13.26 1.98 -6.83
CA ALA A 86 -12.84 2.52 -5.53
C ALA A 86 -11.69 3.53 -5.67
N TYR A 87 -10.69 3.23 -6.49
CA TYR A 87 -9.60 4.16 -6.80
C TYR A 87 -10.12 5.41 -7.50
N ARG A 88 -11.02 5.25 -8.48
CA ARG A 88 -11.64 6.39 -9.18
C ARG A 88 -12.40 7.30 -8.23
N ASN A 89 -13.24 6.72 -7.36
CA ASN A 89 -14.00 7.48 -6.37
C ASN A 89 -13.07 8.25 -5.43
N PHE A 90 -12.03 7.58 -4.93
CA PHE A 90 -11.05 8.17 -4.03
C PHE A 90 -10.25 9.30 -4.69
N ILE A 91 -9.64 9.06 -5.85
CA ILE A 91 -8.86 10.08 -6.56
C ILE A 91 -9.74 11.28 -6.93
N THR A 92 -10.98 11.05 -7.36
CA THR A 92 -11.94 12.14 -7.69
C THR A 92 -12.25 13.01 -6.46
N GLN A 93 -12.29 12.43 -5.25
CA GLN A 93 -12.53 13.19 -4.02
C GLN A 93 -11.34 14.09 -3.65
N TYR A 94 -10.12 13.59 -3.82
CA TYR A 94 -8.92 14.26 -3.33
C TYR A 94 -8.18 15.11 -4.37
N VAL A 95 -8.33 14.81 -5.66
CA VAL A 95 -7.50 15.38 -6.73
C VAL A 95 -8.35 16.12 -7.75
N ASN A 96 -7.85 17.27 -8.20
CA ASN A 96 -8.33 18.00 -9.36
C ASN A 96 -7.29 17.84 -10.48
N GLY A 97 -7.55 16.95 -11.44
CA GLY A 97 -6.58 16.55 -12.47
C GLY A 97 -7.03 15.33 -13.27
N ASN A 98 -6.13 14.71 -14.03
CA ASN A 98 -6.42 13.52 -14.83
C ASN A 98 -6.50 12.28 -13.92
N VAL A 99 -7.72 12.00 -13.46
CA VAL A 99 -8.02 10.86 -12.58
C VAL A 99 -7.56 9.55 -13.19
N GLU A 100 -7.75 9.36 -14.51
CA GLU A 100 -7.40 8.11 -15.19
C GLU A 100 -5.91 7.85 -15.22
N GLU A 101 -5.12 8.89 -15.46
CA GLU A 101 -3.66 8.78 -15.51
C GLU A 101 -3.10 8.41 -14.13
N LEU A 102 -3.64 9.00 -13.06
CA LEU A 102 -3.27 8.66 -11.69
C LEU A 102 -3.64 7.22 -11.34
N ILE A 103 -4.82 6.74 -11.75
CA ILE A 103 -5.22 5.34 -11.55
C ILE A 103 -4.30 4.38 -12.31
N GLN A 104 -3.99 4.69 -13.58
CA GLN A 104 -3.06 3.89 -14.38
C GLN A 104 -1.68 3.83 -13.73
N PHE A 105 -1.17 4.97 -13.24
CA PHE A 105 0.09 5.03 -12.51
C PHE A 105 0.06 4.21 -11.22
N MET A 106 -1.01 4.32 -10.42
CA MET A 106 -1.17 3.51 -9.21
C MET A 106 -1.15 2.00 -9.53
N ASN A 107 -1.91 1.56 -10.53
CA ASN A 107 -1.98 0.16 -10.92
C ASN A 107 -0.64 -0.36 -11.45
N ARG A 108 0.07 0.44 -12.26
CA ARG A 108 1.34 0.03 -12.89
C ARG A 108 2.51 0.06 -11.92
N GLU A 109 2.59 1.09 -11.10
CA GLU A 109 3.81 1.44 -10.36
C GLU A 109 3.68 1.19 -8.85
N LEU A 110 2.57 1.57 -8.24
CA LEU A 110 2.40 1.43 -6.79
C LEU A 110 1.97 0.01 -6.41
N LEU A 111 0.96 -0.52 -7.10
CA LEU A 111 0.34 -1.78 -6.73
C LEU A 111 1.31 -2.95 -6.84
N GLY A 112 2.12 -3.01 -7.90
CA GLY A 112 3.12 -4.06 -8.05
C GLY A 112 4.18 -4.05 -6.95
N GLU A 113 4.63 -2.85 -6.55
CA GLU A 113 5.59 -2.71 -5.45
C GLU A 113 4.97 -3.10 -4.11
N TYR A 114 3.73 -2.68 -3.83
CA TYR A 114 3.00 -3.07 -2.63
C TYR A 114 2.77 -4.59 -2.57
N ASP A 115 2.39 -5.20 -3.70
CA ASP A 115 2.14 -6.63 -3.77
C ASP A 115 3.39 -7.46 -3.46
N HIS A 116 4.50 -7.08 -4.09
CA HIS A 116 5.79 -7.72 -3.87
C HIS A 116 6.37 -7.46 -2.48
N ALA A 117 6.21 -6.24 -1.95
CA ALA A 117 6.81 -5.87 -0.68
C ALA A 117 6.01 -6.39 0.51
N ILE A 118 4.68 -6.40 0.47
CA ILE A 118 3.84 -6.66 1.64
C ILE A 118 2.81 -7.76 1.36
N ARG A 119 1.88 -7.52 0.42
CA ARG A 119 0.63 -8.28 0.33
C ARG A 119 0.85 -9.77 0.09
N ARG A 120 1.75 -10.16 -0.82
CA ARG A 120 2.02 -11.58 -1.09
C ARG A 120 2.43 -12.34 0.17
N HIS A 121 3.17 -11.69 1.07
CA HIS A 121 3.64 -12.30 2.30
C HIS A 121 2.52 -12.41 3.34
N GLN A 122 1.66 -11.37 3.44
CA GLN A 122 0.44 -11.44 4.25
C GLN A 122 -0.50 -12.58 3.78
N VAL A 123 -0.72 -12.73 2.47
CA VAL A 123 -1.52 -13.85 1.91
C VAL A 123 -0.96 -15.20 2.34
N LEU A 124 0.36 -15.39 2.22
CA LEU A 124 1.00 -16.64 2.60
C LEU A 124 0.77 -16.95 4.07
N ILE A 125 0.94 -15.95 4.96
CA ILE A 125 0.68 -16.10 6.38
C ILE A 125 -0.78 -16.49 6.63
N GLU A 126 -1.74 -15.78 6.02
CA GLU A 126 -3.19 -16.05 6.13
C GLU A 126 -3.49 -17.51 5.75
N MET A 127 -2.99 -17.98 4.60
CA MET A 127 -3.18 -19.37 4.14
C MET A 127 -2.62 -20.41 5.11
N PHE A 128 -1.50 -20.13 5.80
CA PHE A 128 -0.92 -21.05 6.78
C PHE A 128 -1.62 -20.99 8.14
N MET A 129 -2.23 -19.87 8.49
CA MET A 129 -3.05 -19.73 9.69
C MET A 129 -4.40 -20.43 9.53
N GLU A 130 -5.09 -20.25 8.40
CA GLU A 130 -6.39 -20.90 8.11
C GLU A 130 -6.28 -22.43 8.05
N LYS A 131 -5.14 -22.97 7.59
CA LYS A 131 -4.90 -24.43 7.58
C LYS A 131 -4.66 -25.05 8.96
N ARG A 132 -4.57 -24.23 10.02
CA ARG A 132 -4.36 -24.69 11.41
C ARG A 132 -5.62 -24.59 12.27
N GLU A 133 -6.72 -24.10 11.72
CA GLU A 133 -8.07 -24.13 12.29
C GLU A 133 -8.85 -25.34 11.75
#